data_AF-A0A2T6LTV7-F1
#
_entry.id   AF-A0A2T6LTV7-F1
#
_cell.length_a   1.000
_cell.length_b   1.000
_cell.length_c   1.000
_cell.angle_alpha   90.00
_cell.angle_beta   90.00
_cell.angle_gamma   90.00
#
_symmetry.space_group_name_H-M   'P 1'
#
loop_
_entity.id
_entity.type
_entity.pdbx_description
1 polymer ?
#
loop_
_entity_poly.entity_id
_entity_poly.type
_entity_poly.pdbx_seq_one_letter_code
_entity_poly.pdbx_strand_id
1 'polypeptide(L)'
;MTAITTRMNVAIPGAVSRSFPGQVISQEVIDSANPPTAYGQPVKLVNGKVRTLASGDAAGVIYGITVRPYPTQDATGAASGYGAGTPPTSGIIDVMKVGFIGATLANGTAAKGAQAYVRTTVNGSLAIGGIEDNTTSSGLVAPSLYAFTGPADAAGNVEISVGIPY
;
A
#
# COMPACT_ATOMS: atom_id res chain seq x y z
N MET A 1 -31.41 -20.94 0.86
CA MET A 1 -30.81 -19.62 0.59
C MET A 1 -29.40 -19.86 0.10
N THR A 2 -29.15 -19.72 -1.19
CA THR A 2 -27.83 -19.95 -1.79
C THR A 2 -26.94 -18.79 -1.40
N ALA A 3 -25.99 -19.03 -0.49
CA ALA A 3 -24.96 -18.05 -0.17
C ALA A 3 -24.06 -17.85 -1.39
N ILE A 4 -23.81 -16.60 -1.78
CA ILE A 4 -22.75 -16.30 -2.74
C ILE A 4 -21.43 -16.58 -2.02
N THR A 5 -20.80 -17.72 -2.35
CA THR A 5 -19.57 -18.21 -1.70
C THR A 5 -18.34 -17.36 -2.02
N THR A 6 -18.37 -16.56 -3.09
CA THR A 6 -17.27 -15.69 -3.51
C THR A 6 -17.75 -14.28 -3.82
N ARG A 7 -17.21 -13.31 -3.08
CA ARG A 7 -17.39 -11.87 -3.32
C ARG A 7 -16.50 -11.48 -4.50
N MET A 8 -16.87 -10.41 -5.22
CA MET A 8 -15.94 -9.79 -6.19
C MET A 8 -14.66 -9.36 -5.49
N ASN A 9 -13.51 -9.46 -6.17
CA ASN A 9 -12.23 -8.99 -5.62
C ASN A 9 -12.36 -7.54 -5.17
N VAL A 10 -11.82 -7.25 -3.99
CA VAL A 10 -11.99 -5.94 -3.35
C VAL A 10 -11.12 -4.91 -4.04
N ALA A 11 -9.89 -5.30 -4.39
CA ALA A 11 -8.91 -4.42 -5.01
C ALA A 11 -7.74 -5.23 -5.58
N ILE A 12 -6.89 -4.54 -6.34
CA ILE A 12 -5.58 -5.02 -6.76
C ILE A 12 -4.55 -4.16 -6.02
N PRO A 13 -3.55 -4.74 -5.32
CA PRO A 13 -2.58 -3.94 -4.55
C PRO A 13 -1.97 -2.82 -5.39
N GLY A 14 -1.94 -1.58 -4.92
CA GLY A 14 -1.41 -0.42 -5.66
C GLY A 14 -2.25 0.10 -6.82
N ALA A 15 -3.40 -0.49 -7.14
CA ALA A 15 -4.34 0.10 -8.08
C ALA A 15 -5.19 1.17 -7.38
N VAL A 16 -5.41 2.30 -8.06
CA VAL A 16 -6.38 3.31 -7.63
C VAL A 16 -7.77 2.70 -7.73
N SER A 17 -8.45 2.54 -6.59
CA SER A 17 -9.73 1.84 -6.54
C SER A 17 -10.93 2.76 -6.77
N ARG A 18 -10.78 4.06 -6.47
CA ARG A 18 -11.81 5.08 -6.69
C ARG A 18 -11.16 6.35 -7.24
N SER A 19 -11.47 6.69 -8.48
CA SER A 19 -11.03 7.94 -9.09
C SER A 19 -12.02 9.06 -8.78
N PHE A 20 -11.53 10.17 -8.23
CA PHE A 20 -12.34 11.34 -7.91
C PHE A 20 -11.51 12.64 -7.97
N PRO A 21 -12.15 13.81 -8.13
CA PRO A 21 -11.45 15.10 -8.03
C PRO A 21 -10.90 15.32 -6.61
N GLY A 22 -9.60 15.60 -6.49
CA GLY A 22 -8.94 15.81 -5.20
C GLY A 22 -8.08 14.65 -4.71
N GLN A 23 -8.01 13.54 -5.46
CA GLN A 23 -6.96 12.54 -5.26
C GLN A 23 -5.58 13.18 -5.57
N VAL A 24 -4.57 12.83 -4.77
CA VAL A 24 -3.21 13.36 -4.88
C VAL A 24 -2.25 12.20 -5.08
N ILE A 25 -1.68 12.14 -6.27
CA ILE A 25 -0.63 11.20 -6.66
C ILE A 25 0.54 12.04 -7.16
N SER A 26 1.73 11.81 -6.61
CA SER A 26 2.95 12.51 -7.02
C SER A 26 3.93 11.56 -7.70
N GLN A 27 4.64 12.08 -8.69
CA GLN A 27 5.76 11.39 -9.33
C GLN A 27 7.02 11.63 -8.52
N GLU A 28 7.71 10.55 -8.16
CA GLU A 28 8.84 10.60 -7.26
C GLU A 28 10.03 9.80 -7.80
N VAL A 29 11.25 10.26 -7.48
CA VAL A 29 12.48 9.56 -7.86
C VAL A 29 12.75 8.44 -6.88
N ILE A 30 12.97 7.22 -7.38
CA ILE A 30 13.31 6.06 -6.56
C ILE A 30 14.75 6.16 -6.05
N ASP A 31 14.94 5.87 -4.77
CA ASP A 31 16.25 5.54 -4.20
C ASP A 31 16.62 4.10 -4.58
N SER A 32 17.57 3.97 -5.51
CA SER A 32 18.01 2.67 -6.02
C SER A 32 18.74 1.82 -4.98
N ALA A 33 19.16 2.37 -3.85
CA ALA A 33 19.76 1.59 -2.77
C ALA A 33 18.71 0.78 -1.99
N ASN A 34 17.47 1.28 -1.91
CA ASN A 34 16.39 0.66 -1.16
C ASN A 34 15.05 0.85 -1.87
N PRO A 35 14.90 0.32 -3.10
CA PRO A 35 13.73 0.54 -3.91
C PRO A 35 12.49 -0.15 -3.33
N PRO A 36 11.28 0.37 -3.59
CA PRO A 36 10.03 -0.33 -3.32
C PRO A 36 10.01 -1.72 -3.97
N THR A 37 9.45 -2.70 -3.26
CA THR A 37 9.42 -4.10 -3.69
C THR A 37 8.05 -4.55 -4.16
N ALA A 38 7.00 -3.80 -3.84
CA ALA A 38 5.63 -4.08 -4.24
C ALA A 38 4.85 -2.78 -4.51
N TYR A 39 3.80 -2.89 -5.32
CA TYR A 39 2.78 -1.85 -5.43
C TYR A 39 1.75 -1.98 -4.31
N GLY A 40 1.21 -0.85 -3.83
CA GLY A 40 0.38 -0.84 -2.62
C GLY A 40 1.22 -0.87 -1.34
N GLN A 41 2.52 -0.58 -1.43
CA GLN A 41 3.46 -0.58 -0.31
C GLN A 41 3.67 0.85 0.23
N PRO A 42 3.64 1.07 1.56
CA PRO A 42 4.04 2.33 2.17
C PRO A 42 5.51 2.64 1.95
N VAL A 43 5.79 3.91 1.67
CA VAL A 43 7.15 4.41 1.40
C VAL A 43 7.44 5.67 2.19
N LYS A 44 8.72 6.03 2.29
CA LYS A 44 9.19 7.29 2.87
C LYS A 44 10.07 8.06 1.90
N LEU A 45 10.24 9.34 2.19
CA LEU A 45 11.16 10.23 1.47
C LEU A 45 12.46 10.40 2.27
N VAL A 46 13.60 10.13 1.64
CA VAL A 46 14.94 10.38 2.21
C VAL A 46 15.78 11.06 1.15
N ASN A 47 16.35 12.22 1.48
CA ASN A 47 17.16 13.03 0.56
C ASN A 47 16.46 13.32 -0.78
N GLY A 48 15.13 13.56 -0.74
CA GLY A 48 14.32 13.84 -1.93
C GLY A 48 14.05 12.62 -2.83
N LYS A 49 14.33 11.40 -2.35
CA LYS A 49 14.05 10.15 -3.07
C LYS A 49 13.16 9.23 -2.25
N VAL A 50 12.29 8.50 -2.94
CA VAL A 50 11.36 7.56 -2.34
C VAL A 50 12.02 6.20 -2.17
N ARG A 51 11.82 5.60 -1.00
CA ARG A 51 12.38 4.30 -0.62
C ARG A 51 11.46 3.52 0.30
N THR A 52 11.76 2.23 0.48
CA THR A 52 11.10 1.40 1.49
C THR A 52 11.33 1.93 2.90
N LEU A 53 10.36 1.62 3.78
CA LEU A 53 10.51 1.85 5.21
C LEU A 53 11.65 0.99 5.78
N ALA A 54 12.25 1.48 6.85
CA ALA A 54 13.30 0.85 7.62
C ALA A 54 12.78 0.47 9.02
N SER A 55 13.57 -0.35 9.72
CA SER A 55 13.23 -0.76 11.07
C SER A 55 13.12 0.45 12.01
N GLY A 56 12.06 0.53 12.80
CA GLY A 56 11.85 1.59 13.79
C GLY A 56 11.36 2.93 13.23
N ASP A 57 11.06 3.02 11.93
CA ASP A 57 10.45 4.23 11.36
C ASP A 57 9.14 4.59 12.10
N ALA A 58 8.94 5.89 12.34
CA ALA A 58 7.73 6.41 12.97
C ALA A 58 6.59 6.60 11.93
N ALA A 59 5.34 6.64 12.39
CA ALA A 59 4.19 6.90 11.49
C ALA A 59 4.36 8.16 10.63
N GLY A 60 4.95 9.23 11.20
CA GLY A 60 5.10 10.52 10.54
C GLY A 60 6.10 10.56 9.38
N VAL A 61 6.95 9.53 9.19
CA VAL A 61 7.87 9.49 8.04
C VAL A 61 7.24 8.87 6.79
N ILE A 62 6.05 8.27 6.91
CA ILE A 62 5.35 7.65 5.79
C ILE A 62 4.86 8.76 4.85
N TYR A 63 5.38 8.73 3.63
CA TYR A 63 5.15 9.73 2.60
C TYR A 63 4.01 9.37 1.63
N GLY A 64 3.55 8.13 1.66
CA GLY A 64 2.44 7.66 0.84
C GLY A 64 2.54 6.18 0.52
N ILE A 65 1.77 5.75 -0.48
CA ILE A 65 1.71 4.36 -0.94
C ILE A 65 2.04 4.30 -2.44
N THR A 66 2.88 3.35 -2.85
CA THR A 66 3.23 3.14 -4.26
C THR A 66 2.03 2.76 -5.10
N VAL A 67 1.88 3.43 -6.25
CA VAL A 67 0.78 3.25 -7.20
C VAL A 67 1.30 2.52 -8.42
N ARG A 68 0.47 1.63 -8.98
CA ARG A 68 0.75 1.03 -10.29
C ARG A 68 0.57 2.09 -11.37
N PRO A 69 1.50 2.21 -12.33
CA PRO A 69 1.35 3.15 -13.43
C PRO A 69 0.08 2.82 -14.23
N TYR A 70 -0.75 3.84 -14.50
CA TYR A 70 -1.89 3.74 -15.42
C TYR A 70 -1.90 4.93 -16.40
N PRO A 71 -2.07 4.70 -17.71
CA PRO A 71 -2.17 3.40 -18.39
C PRO A 71 -0.84 2.64 -18.39
N THR A 72 -0.86 1.32 -18.17
CA THR A 72 0.30 0.46 -18.39
C THR A 72 0.59 0.40 -19.89
N GLN A 73 1.62 1.10 -20.37
CA GLN A 73 2.02 1.01 -21.78
C GLN A 73 2.57 -0.37 -22.16
N ASP A 74 3.00 -1.15 -21.17
CA ASP A 74 3.46 -2.51 -21.35
C ASP A 74 2.34 -3.46 -20.92
N ALA A 75 1.73 -4.21 -21.84
CA ALA A 75 0.71 -5.21 -21.47
C ALA A 75 1.32 -6.52 -20.94
N THR A 76 2.65 -6.68 -21.03
CA THR A 76 3.37 -7.95 -20.84
C THR A 76 4.55 -7.88 -19.86
N GLY A 77 4.93 -6.68 -19.42
CA GLY A 77 6.08 -6.44 -18.56
C GLY A 77 5.84 -6.80 -17.09
N ALA A 78 6.94 -6.89 -16.34
CA ALA A 78 6.92 -7.21 -14.92
C ALA A 78 6.13 -6.19 -14.07
N ALA A 79 5.89 -4.97 -14.55
CA ALA A 79 5.06 -3.97 -13.86
C ALA A 79 3.55 -4.20 -14.04
N SER A 80 3.16 -5.02 -15.01
CA SER A 80 1.80 -5.08 -15.58
C SER A 80 0.98 -6.27 -15.09
N GLY A 81 1.61 -7.18 -14.35
CA GLY A 81 0.91 -8.30 -13.71
C GLY A 81 -0.11 -7.80 -12.68
N TYR A 82 -1.39 -8.08 -12.90
CA TYR A 82 -2.43 -7.80 -11.91
C TYR A 82 -2.12 -8.56 -10.62
N GLY A 83 -1.89 -7.83 -9.52
CA GLY A 83 -1.54 -8.42 -8.23
C GLY A 83 -0.12 -8.99 -8.11
N ALA A 84 0.60 -9.14 -9.23
CA ALA A 84 1.96 -9.71 -9.28
C ALA A 84 3.03 -8.74 -9.80
N GLY A 85 2.62 -7.53 -10.23
CA GLY A 85 3.55 -6.57 -10.80
C GLY A 85 4.57 -6.05 -9.79
N THR A 86 5.82 -5.91 -10.21
CA THR A 86 6.93 -5.40 -9.40
C THR A 86 7.28 -3.96 -9.80
N PRO A 87 7.45 -3.03 -8.85
CA PRO A 87 7.96 -1.69 -9.13
C PRO A 87 9.35 -1.71 -9.78
N PRO A 88 9.70 -0.69 -10.59
CA PRO A 88 11.08 -0.52 -11.04
C PRO A 88 12.00 -0.24 -9.85
N THR A 89 13.26 -0.63 -9.97
CA THR A 89 14.27 -0.41 -8.91
C THR A 89 14.98 0.95 -9.00
N SER A 90 14.71 1.71 -10.06
CA SER A 90 15.25 3.05 -10.28
C SER A 90 14.33 3.85 -11.21
N GLY A 91 14.57 5.16 -11.35
CA GLY A 91 13.74 6.04 -12.17
C GLY A 91 12.60 6.65 -11.37
N ILE A 92 11.43 6.78 -11.99
CA ILE A 92 10.25 7.44 -11.43
C ILE A 92 9.20 6.41 -10.99
N ILE A 93 8.53 6.69 -9.88
CA ILE A 93 7.37 5.94 -9.40
C ILE A 93 6.26 6.89 -8.96
N ASP A 94 5.01 6.46 -9.14
CA ASP A 94 3.85 7.17 -8.64
C ASP A 94 3.58 6.81 -7.17
N VAL A 95 3.31 7.82 -6.34
CA VAL A 95 3.00 7.66 -4.92
C VAL A 95 1.70 8.38 -4.58
N MET A 96 0.73 7.64 -4.06
CA MET A 96 -0.54 8.19 -3.57
C MET A 96 -0.36 8.77 -2.18
N LYS A 97 -0.79 10.03 -2.03
CA LYS A 97 -0.85 10.77 -0.77
C LYS A 97 -2.27 10.95 -0.26
N VAL A 98 -3.23 11.09 -1.16
CA VAL A 98 -4.65 11.23 -0.83
C VAL A 98 -5.46 10.42 -1.84
N GLY A 99 -6.31 9.51 -1.35
CA GLY A 99 -7.19 8.72 -2.23
C GLY A 99 -7.62 7.38 -1.65
N PHE A 100 -7.99 6.47 -2.54
CA PHE A 100 -8.31 5.08 -2.20
C PHE A 100 -7.47 4.15 -3.06
N ILE A 101 -6.79 3.20 -2.40
CA ILE A 101 -5.87 2.29 -3.06
C ILE A 101 -6.06 0.87 -2.56
N GLY A 102 -5.87 -0.10 -3.45
CA GLY A 102 -5.73 -1.49 -3.05
C GLY A 102 -4.42 -1.74 -2.31
N ALA A 103 -4.41 -2.68 -1.38
CA ALA A 103 -3.21 -3.23 -0.76
C ALA A 103 -3.43 -4.69 -0.38
N THR A 104 -2.37 -5.40 -0.02
CA THR A 104 -2.46 -6.73 0.58
C THR A 104 -2.46 -6.61 2.09
N LEU A 105 -3.42 -7.25 2.76
CA LEU A 105 -3.43 -7.39 4.20
C LEU A 105 -2.41 -8.46 4.60
N ALA A 106 -1.30 -8.05 5.20
CA ALA A 106 -0.25 -8.96 5.61
C ALA A 106 -0.66 -9.80 6.82
N ASN A 107 -1.47 -9.24 7.72
CA ASN A 107 -1.92 -9.92 8.93
C ASN A 107 -3.14 -9.23 9.57
N GLY A 108 -3.94 -10.02 10.30
CA GLY A 108 -5.11 -9.55 11.05
C GLY A 108 -6.42 -9.58 10.28
N THR A 109 -7.43 -8.86 10.77
CA THR A 109 -8.78 -8.85 10.17
C THR A 109 -9.25 -7.42 9.93
N ALA A 110 -9.17 -6.98 8.67
CA ALA A 110 -9.61 -5.65 8.28
C ALA A 110 -11.14 -5.47 8.50
N ALA A 111 -11.51 -4.34 9.09
CA ALA A 111 -12.90 -3.93 9.30
C ALA A 111 -13.12 -2.51 8.78
N LYS A 112 -14.31 -2.23 8.25
CA LYS A 112 -14.63 -0.90 7.71
C LYS A 112 -14.48 0.18 8.79
N GLY A 113 -13.72 1.22 8.49
CA GLY A 113 -13.45 2.34 9.39
C GLY A 113 -12.37 2.06 10.44
N ALA A 114 -11.83 0.84 10.49
CA ALA A 114 -10.71 0.53 11.38
C ALA A 114 -9.40 1.13 10.85
N GLN A 115 -8.55 1.56 11.78
CA GLN A 115 -7.20 2.04 11.50
C GLN A 115 -6.38 0.94 10.82
N ALA A 116 -5.71 1.27 9.71
CA ALA A 116 -4.70 0.40 9.12
C ALA A 116 -3.32 0.75 9.68
N TYR A 117 -2.58 -0.27 10.09
CA TYR A 117 -1.24 -0.15 10.68
C TYR A 117 -0.20 -0.56 9.65
N VAL A 118 1.00 -0.02 9.80
CA VAL A 118 2.16 -0.35 8.97
C VAL A 118 3.23 -0.98 9.85
N ARG A 119 3.74 -2.14 9.43
CA ARG A 119 4.84 -2.81 10.12
C ARG A 119 6.17 -2.08 9.91
N THR A 120 6.84 -1.78 11.02
CA THR A 120 8.17 -1.16 11.06
C THR A 120 9.17 -2.00 11.83
N THR A 121 8.82 -3.23 12.21
CA THR A 121 9.78 -4.22 12.72
C THR A 121 9.38 -5.59 12.21
N VAL A 122 10.34 -6.31 11.61
CA VAL A 122 10.13 -7.67 11.10
C VAL A 122 9.63 -8.58 12.22
N ASN A 123 8.62 -9.40 11.93
CA ASN A 123 8.10 -10.40 12.85
C ASN A 123 7.80 -11.70 12.09
N GLY A 124 8.69 -12.69 12.20
CA GLY A 124 8.61 -13.92 11.42
C GLY A 124 8.58 -13.63 9.92
N SER A 125 7.52 -14.07 9.24
CA SER A 125 7.29 -13.82 7.81
C SER A 125 6.71 -12.44 7.49
N LEU A 126 6.35 -11.64 8.50
CA LEU A 126 5.79 -10.30 8.32
C LEU A 126 6.92 -9.28 8.08
N ALA A 127 6.98 -8.79 6.85
CA ALA A 127 8.00 -7.84 6.40
C ALA A 127 7.67 -6.38 6.76
N ILE A 128 8.69 -5.53 6.79
CA ILE A 128 8.53 -4.08 6.95
C ILE A 128 7.74 -3.51 5.77
N GLY A 129 6.83 -2.58 6.06
CA GLY A 129 5.88 -2.04 5.09
C GLY A 129 4.63 -2.89 4.89
N GLY A 130 4.48 -4.02 5.60
CA GLY A 130 3.23 -4.78 5.62
C GLY A 130 2.08 -3.96 6.20
N ILE A 131 0.93 -3.98 5.52
CA ILE A 131 -0.32 -3.43 6.05
C ILE A 131 -0.98 -4.46 6.95
N GLU A 132 -1.34 -4.06 8.16
CA GLU A 132 -1.92 -4.95 9.16
C GLU A 132 -3.06 -4.26 9.93
N ASP A 133 -3.88 -5.08 10.58
CA ASP A 133 -4.68 -4.65 11.73
C ASP A 133 -3.84 -4.71 13.03
N ASN A 134 -4.29 -4.08 14.12
CA ASN A 134 -3.58 -3.96 15.40
C ASN A 134 -3.52 -5.27 16.22
N THR A 135 -3.18 -6.39 15.59
CA THR A 135 -3.25 -7.70 16.26
C THR A 135 -2.03 -7.98 17.14
N THR A 136 -0.87 -7.34 16.90
CA THR A 136 0.36 -7.60 17.66
C THR A 136 0.81 -6.45 18.56
N SER A 137 0.34 -5.21 18.33
CA SER A 137 0.74 -3.93 18.96
C SER A 137 2.24 -3.57 18.96
N SER A 138 3.17 -4.54 18.92
CA SER A 138 4.61 -4.33 18.81
C SER A 138 5.07 -4.27 17.34
N GLY A 139 5.96 -3.33 17.04
CA GLY A 139 6.54 -3.17 15.71
C GLY A 139 5.57 -2.66 14.63
N LEU A 140 4.45 -2.07 15.03
CA LEU A 140 3.45 -1.44 14.18
C LEU A 140 3.39 0.06 14.46
N VAL A 141 3.14 0.85 13.42
CA VAL A 141 2.83 2.27 13.54
C VAL A 141 1.48 2.57 12.89
N ALA A 142 0.77 3.57 13.41
CA ALA A 142 -0.53 4.00 12.90
C ALA A 142 -0.40 5.32 12.13
N PRO A 143 -0.41 5.32 10.79
CA PRO A 143 -0.46 6.55 10.01
C PRO A 143 -1.85 7.20 10.16
N SER A 144 -1.88 8.49 10.49
CA SER A 144 -3.06 9.19 11.01
C SER A 144 -4.33 9.12 10.16
N LEU A 145 -4.21 8.88 8.86
CA LEU A 145 -5.34 8.89 7.91
C LEU A 145 -5.35 7.63 7.03
N TYR A 146 -4.87 6.51 7.56
CA TYR A 146 -4.95 5.21 6.89
C TYR A 146 -6.07 4.39 7.53
N ALA A 147 -7.13 4.10 6.77
CA ALA A 147 -8.24 3.32 7.29
C ALA A 147 -8.74 2.31 6.25
N PHE A 148 -9.14 1.13 6.72
CA PHE A 148 -9.75 0.11 5.88
C PHE A 148 -11.16 0.56 5.48
N THR A 149 -11.53 0.41 4.21
CA THR A 149 -12.89 0.71 3.75
C THR A 149 -13.84 -0.48 3.86
N GLY A 150 -13.29 -1.66 4.17
CA GLY A 150 -14.02 -2.92 4.30
C GLY A 150 -13.11 -4.12 4.61
N PRO A 151 -13.70 -5.31 4.74
CA PRO A 151 -12.96 -6.55 4.99
C PRO A 151 -12.25 -7.07 3.74
N ALA A 152 -11.16 -7.81 3.95
CA ALA A 152 -10.35 -8.40 2.90
C ALA A 152 -11.13 -9.38 2.00
N ASP A 153 -10.77 -9.46 0.72
CA ASP A 153 -11.28 -10.50 -0.18
C ASP A 153 -10.63 -11.87 0.07
N ALA A 154 -11.05 -12.88 -0.70
CA ALA A 154 -10.54 -14.24 -0.58
C ALA A 154 -9.05 -14.37 -0.91
N ALA A 155 -8.47 -13.41 -1.62
CA ALA A 155 -7.04 -13.33 -1.92
C ALA A 155 -6.26 -12.48 -0.89
N GLY A 156 -6.91 -12.00 0.17
CA GLY A 156 -6.29 -11.19 1.21
C GLY A 156 -6.06 -9.72 0.82
N ASN A 157 -6.70 -9.24 -0.26
CA ASN A 157 -6.59 -7.83 -0.64
C ASN A 157 -7.61 -6.98 0.11
N VAL A 158 -7.21 -5.76 0.42
CA VAL A 158 -8.00 -4.72 1.11
C VAL A 158 -7.98 -3.44 0.29
N GLU A 159 -8.99 -2.58 0.50
CA GLU A 159 -8.95 -1.18 0.06
C GLU A 159 -8.69 -0.30 1.29
N ILE A 160 -7.78 0.66 1.13
CA ILE A 160 -7.37 1.60 2.17
C ILE A 160 -7.68 3.02 1.68
N SER A 161 -8.32 3.81 2.54
CA SER A 161 -8.34 5.26 2.37
C SER A 161 -6.99 5.82 2.83
N VAL A 162 -6.33 6.57 1.96
CA VAL A 162 -5.05 7.21 2.21
C VAL A 162 -5.29 8.70 2.39
N GLY A 163 -4.75 9.25 3.46
CA GLY A 163 -4.50 10.67 3.62
C GLY A 163 -3.15 10.86 4.29
N ILE A 164 -2.52 12.00 4.06
CA ILE A 164 -1.34 12.42 4.81
C ILE A 164 -1.63 13.82 5.33
N PRO A 165 -1.48 14.06 6.64
CA PRO A 165 -1.57 15.41 7.17
C PRO A 165 -0.47 16.26 6.50
N TYR A 166 -0.86 17.32 5.82
CA TYR A 166 0.06 18.32 5.28
C TYR A 166 0.74 19.11 6.41
#